data_AF-A0A0F9K2R7-F1
#
_entry.id   AF-A0A0F9K2R7-F1
#
_cell.length_a   1.000
_cell.length_b   1.000
_cell.length_c   1.000
_cell.angle_alpha   90.00
_cell.angle_beta   90.00
_cell.angle_gamma   90.00
#
_symmetry.space_group_name_H-M   'P 1'
#
loop_
_entity.id
_entity.type
_entity.pdbx_description
1 polymer ?
#
loop_
_entity_poly.entity_id
_entity_poly.type
_entity_poly.pdbx_seq_one_letter_code
_entity_poly.pdbx_strand_id
1 'polypeptide(L)'
;MYDKEVKKRYFKRVYDEAPIVECACGCGNTIKSKDKYGRDKKFISGHNGKKYADPTEYKRAWNHRNRKQRYAYKKRYIHIRKALLIKSKGDKCMSCHVEYNGRNASMFDFHHRDPSLKAFNIGLKTIMDVSKDKVAEEVKKCDLLCSNCHRLLHSSEY
;
A
#
# COMPACT_ATOMS: atom_id res chain seq x y z
N MET A 1 42.68 -1.89 -41.56
CA MET A 1 41.22 -1.63 -41.56
C MET A 1 40.38 -2.91 -41.74
N TYR A 2 40.86 -3.89 -42.51
CA TYR A 2 40.20 -5.18 -42.80
C TYR A 2 39.76 -5.99 -41.55
N ASP A 3 40.59 -6.05 -40.49
CA ASP A 3 40.33 -6.87 -39.29
C ASP A 3 39.09 -6.43 -38.47
N LYS A 4 38.77 -5.13 -38.42
CA LYS A 4 37.62 -4.63 -37.65
C LYS A 4 36.28 -5.02 -38.28
N GLU A 5 36.23 -5.02 -39.61
CA GLU A 5 35.02 -5.37 -40.35
C GLU A 5 34.75 -6.88 -40.29
N VAL A 6 35.81 -7.68 -40.39
CA VAL A 6 35.76 -9.14 -40.20
C VAL A 6 35.25 -9.48 -38.79
N LYS A 7 35.80 -8.85 -37.75
CA LYS A 7 35.31 -9.03 -36.36
C LYS A 7 33.84 -8.65 -36.18
N LYS A 8 33.40 -7.55 -36.80
CA LYS A 8 32.00 -7.12 -36.75
C LYS A 8 31.06 -8.13 -37.43
N ARG A 9 31.45 -8.67 -38.59
CA ARG A 9 30.69 -9.71 -39.31
C ARG A 9 30.64 -11.01 -38.50
N TYR A 10 31.76 -11.39 -37.88
CA TYR A 10 31.85 -12.55 -36.98
C TYR A 10 30.88 -12.42 -35.80
N PHE A 11 30.94 -11.35 -35.01
CA PHE A 11 30.04 -11.19 -33.86
C PHE A 11 28.57 -11.01 -34.23
N LYS A 12 28.29 -10.42 -35.40
CA LYS A 12 26.93 -10.37 -35.96
C LYS A 12 26.40 -11.79 -36.22
N ARG A 13 27.19 -12.63 -36.89
CA ARG A 13 26.82 -14.04 -37.14
C ARG A 13 26.60 -14.81 -35.84
N VAL A 14 27.52 -14.67 -34.87
CA VAL A 14 27.40 -15.31 -33.54
C VAL A 14 26.12 -14.88 -32.82
N TYR A 15 25.75 -13.60 -32.89
CA TYR A 15 24.49 -13.12 -32.30
C TYR A 15 23.27 -13.63 -33.07
N ASP A 16 23.32 -13.64 -34.39
CA ASP A 16 22.20 -14.05 -35.25
C ASP A 16 21.86 -15.53 -35.06
N GLU A 17 22.89 -16.39 -34.98
CA GLU A 17 22.78 -17.85 -34.79
C GLU A 17 22.57 -18.27 -33.32
N ALA A 18 22.73 -17.36 -32.34
CA ALA A 18 22.58 -17.70 -30.93
C ALA A 18 21.16 -18.15 -30.60
N PRO A 19 20.98 -19.30 -29.91
CA PRO A 19 19.66 -19.80 -29.55
C PRO A 19 18.95 -18.84 -28.60
N ILE A 20 17.62 -18.82 -28.72
CA ILE A 20 16.73 -18.15 -27.78
C ILE A 20 16.59 -19.05 -26.56
N VAL A 21 16.95 -18.53 -25.40
CA VAL A 21 16.87 -19.19 -24.10
C VAL A 21 15.96 -18.39 -23.17
N GLU A 22 15.35 -19.04 -22.19
CA GLU A 22 14.61 -18.33 -21.16
C GLU A 22 15.54 -17.55 -20.23
N CYS A 23 15.06 -16.42 -19.72
CA CYS A 23 15.79 -15.63 -18.74
C CYS A 23 15.95 -16.43 -17.45
N ALA A 24 17.21 -16.66 -17.05
CA ALA A 24 17.56 -17.47 -15.88
C ALA A 24 17.04 -16.93 -14.53
N CYS A 25 16.35 -15.79 -14.52
CA CYS A 25 15.71 -15.26 -13.31
C CYS A 25 14.32 -15.86 -13.02
N GLY A 26 13.75 -16.66 -13.93
CA GLY A 26 12.43 -17.28 -13.78
C GLY A 26 11.24 -16.37 -14.11
N CYS A 27 11.44 -15.26 -14.84
CA CYS A 27 10.36 -14.34 -15.19
C CYS A 27 9.58 -14.72 -16.45
N GLY A 28 9.91 -15.84 -17.10
CA GLY A 28 9.27 -16.29 -18.36
C GLY A 28 9.63 -15.49 -19.62
N ASN A 29 10.51 -14.50 -19.54
CA ASN A 29 10.96 -13.74 -20.73
C ASN A 29 12.08 -14.49 -21.45
N THR A 30 12.10 -14.45 -22.78
CA THR A 30 13.13 -15.10 -23.61
C THR A 30 14.19 -14.11 -24.11
N ILE A 31 15.44 -14.56 -24.23
CA ILE A 31 16.59 -13.77 -24.71
C ILE A 31 17.47 -14.59 -25.63
N LYS A 32 18.26 -13.94 -26.48
CA LYS A 32 19.41 -14.63 -27.10
C LYS A 32 20.47 -14.95 -26.05
N SER A 33 21.00 -16.17 -26.12
CA SER A 33 22.07 -16.68 -25.24
C SER A 33 23.40 -15.93 -25.38
N LYS A 34 23.59 -15.18 -26.48
CA LYS A 34 24.76 -14.33 -26.72
C LYS A 34 24.34 -12.87 -26.92
N ASP A 35 25.20 -11.93 -26.52
CA ASP A 35 25.05 -10.51 -26.85
C ASP A 35 25.69 -10.15 -28.21
N LYS A 36 25.55 -8.88 -28.62
CA LYS A 36 26.09 -8.36 -29.90
C LYS A 36 27.63 -8.37 -30.00
N TYR A 37 28.31 -8.70 -28.91
CA TYR A 37 29.77 -8.85 -28.83
C TYR A 37 30.18 -10.31 -28.59
N GLY A 38 29.25 -11.27 -28.74
CA GLY A 38 29.51 -12.71 -28.58
C GLY A 38 29.67 -13.18 -27.14
N ARG A 39 29.35 -12.35 -26.14
CA ARG A 39 29.42 -12.72 -24.72
C ARG A 39 28.16 -13.45 -24.28
N ASP A 40 28.30 -14.38 -23.35
CA ASP A 40 27.15 -15.10 -22.79
C ASP A 40 26.18 -14.14 -22.08
N LYS A 41 24.91 -14.30 -22.38
CA LYS A 41 23.81 -13.52 -21.81
C LYS A 41 22.78 -14.48 -21.20
N LYS A 42 22.73 -14.47 -19.86
CA LYS A 42 21.83 -15.34 -19.08
C LYS A 42 20.57 -14.61 -18.60
N PHE A 43 20.60 -13.29 -18.55
CA PHE A 43 19.49 -12.48 -18.07
C PHE A 43 19.16 -11.34 -19.06
N ILE A 44 17.90 -10.88 -19.04
CA ILE A 44 17.54 -9.62 -19.71
C ILE A 44 18.31 -8.45 -19.07
N SER A 45 18.46 -7.36 -19.82
CA SER A 45 19.09 -6.14 -19.30
C SER A 45 18.36 -5.68 -18.03
N GLY A 46 19.09 -5.37 -16.96
CA GLY A 46 18.52 -5.04 -15.65
C GLY A 46 18.30 -6.23 -14.70
N HIS A 47 18.46 -7.47 -15.17
CA HIS A 47 18.36 -8.68 -14.33
C HIS A 47 19.73 -9.28 -13.94
N ASN A 48 20.84 -8.69 -14.41
CA ASN A 48 22.23 -9.11 -14.13
C ASN A 48 22.70 -8.83 -12.68
N GLY A 49 21.81 -8.89 -11.69
CA GLY A 49 22.13 -8.51 -10.31
C GLY A 49 20.96 -8.71 -9.33
N LYS A 50 20.47 -9.94 -9.19
CA LYS A 50 19.51 -10.23 -8.12
C LYS A 50 20.23 -10.16 -6.77
N LYS A 51 20.01 -9.07 -6.02
CA LYS A 51 20.42 -8.93 -4.61
C LYS A 51 19.67 -9.90 -3.67
N TYR A 52 18.52 -10.42 -4.10
CA TYR A 52 17.64 -11.27 -3.30
C TYR A 52 17.16 -12.45 -4.13
N ALA A 53 17.05 -13.61 -3.49
CA ALA A 53 16.65 -14.87 -4.13
C ALA A 53 15.15 -14.90 -4.43
N ASP A 54 14.34 -14.33 -3.52
CA ASP A 54 12.89 -14.21 -3.64
C ASP A 54 12.47 -12.75 -3.86
N PRO A 55 11.61 -12.45 -4.86
CA PRO A 55 11.06 -11.11 -5.07
C PRO A 55 10.42 -10.49 -3.81
N THR A 56 9.87 -11.29 -2.89
CA THR A 56 9.28 -10.77 -1.64
C THR A 56 10.30 -10.52 -0.52
N GLU A 57 11.50 -11.10 -0.60
CA GLU A 57 12.57 -10.96 0.39
C GLU A 57 13.00 -9.48 0.52
N TYR A 58 13.14 -8.78 -0.60
CA TYR A 58 13.37 -7.34 -0.61
C TYR A 58 12.29 -6.60 0.19
N LYS A 59 11.01 -6.93 -0.05
CA LYS A 59 9.87 -6.27 0.60
C LYS A 59 9.85 -6.59 2.10
N ARG A 60 10.17 -7.82 2.51
CA ARG A 60 10.30 -8.23 3.91
C ARG A 60 11.43 -7.47 4.61
N ALA A 61 12.62 -7.43 4.03
CA ALA A 61 13.78 -6.70 4.57
C ALA A 61 13.55 -5.18 4.61
N TRP A 62 12.86 -4.62 3.60
CA TRP A 62 12.46 -3.22 3.58
C TRP A 62 11.43 -2.92 4.68
N ASN A 63 10.41 -3.77 4.84
CA ASN A 63 9.40 -3.62 5.89
C ASN A 63 10.00 -3.68 7.30
N HIS A 64 10.95 -4.59 7.53
CA HIS A 64 11.64 -4.72 8.80
C HIS A 64 12.45 -3.46 9.14
N ARG A 65 13.32 -3.02 8.22
CA ARG A 65 14.17 -1.82 8.41
C ARG A 65 13.35 -0.53 8.57
N ASN A 66 12.22 -0.43 7.87
CA ASN A 66 11.39 0.78 7.88
C ASN A 66 10.21 0.70 8.87
N ARG A 67 10.15 -0.31 9.75
CA ARG A 67 9.02 -0.55 10.68
C ARG A 67 8.65 0.70 11.49
N LYS A 68 9.64 1.38 12.08
CA LYS A 68 9.45 2.57 12.91
C LYS A 68 8.85 3.73 12.11
N GLN A 69 9.39 4.01 10.93
CA GLN A 69 8.91 5.08 10.05
C GLN A 69 7.50 4.80 9.54
N ARG A 70 7.23 3.56 9.11
CA ARG A 70 5.89 3.12 8.67
C ARG A 70 4.85 3.23 9.79
N TYR A 71 5.22 2.85 11.01
CA TYR A 71 4.33 2.98 12.16
C TYR A 71 4.03 4.44 12.47
N ALA A 72 5.04 5.31 12.47
CA ALA A 72 4.87 6.76 12.68
C ALA A 72 3.97 7.39 11.60
N TYR A 73 4.20 7.04 10.33
CA TYR A 73 3.36 7.46 9.21
C TYR A 73 1.91 7.00 9.41
N LYS A 74 1.71 5.70 9.69
CA LYS A 74 0.38 5.12 9.90
C LYS A 74 -0.35 5.84 11.05
N LYS A 75 0.34 6.05 12.18
CA LYS A 75 -0.22 6.77 13.34
C LYS A 75 -0.67 8.18 12.95
N ARG A 76 0.19 8.98 12.31
CA ARG A 76 -0.17 10.34 11.85
C ARG A 76 -1.34 10.31 10.87
N TYR A 77 -1.31 9.43 9.89
CA TYR A 77 -2.34 9.34 8.87
C TYR A 77 -3.71 8.97 9.46
N ILE A 78 -3.77 8.04 10.42
CA ILE A 78 -4.99 7.71 11.17
C ILE A 78 -5.54 8.93 11.89
N HIS A 79 -4.70 9.66 12.62
CA HIS A 79 -5.14 10.84 13.37
C HIS A 79 -5.70 11.93 12.46
N ILE A 80 -5.02 12.20 11.34
CA ILE A 80 -5.48 13.18 10.34
C ILE A 80 -6.83 12.74 9.77
N ARG A 81 -6.97 11.48 9.33
CA ARG A 81 -8.25 11.00 8.79
C ARG A 81 -9.36 11.02 9.81
N LYS A 82 -9.14 10.56 11.05
CA LYS A 82 -10.17 10.60 12.11
C LYS A 82 -10.61 12.04 12.39
N ALA A 83 -9.67 12.98 12.49
CA ALA A 83 -9.98 14.40 12.69
C ALA A 83 -10.82 14.98 11.55
N LEU A 84 -10.52 14.66 10.29
CA LEU A 84 -11.31 15.10 9.14
C LEU A 84 -12.75 14.55 9.18
N LEU A 85 -12.92 13.30 9.60
CA LEU A 85 -14.26 12.70 9.71
C LEU A 85 -15.05 13.32 10.88
N ILE A 86 -14.41 13.61 12.01
CA ILE A 86 -15.02 14.34 13.13
C ILE A 86 -15.51 15.73 12.66
N LYS A 87 -14.66 16.46 11.93
CA LYS A 87 -15.00 17.76 11.32
C LYS A 87 -16.19 17.69 10.38
N SER A 88 -16.25 16.65 9.55
CA SER A 88 -17.38 16.42 8.64
C SER A 88 -18.71 16.16 9.37
N LYS A 89 -18.69 15.92 10.68
CA LYS A 89 -19.86 15.65 11.52
C LYS A 89 -20.16 16.74 12.54
N GLY A 90 -19.64 17.94 12.30
CA GLY A 90 -19.97 19.12 13.10
C GLY A 90 -19.14 19.29 14.35
N ASP A 91 -18.01 18.57 14.48
CA ASP A 91 -16.98 18.79 15.51
C ASP A 91 -17.45 18.68 16.96
N LYS A 92 -18.61 18.11 17.24
CA LYS A 92 -19.12 17.94 18.60
C LYS A 92 -19.94 16.69 18.76
N CYS A 93 -20.01 16.21 20.00
CA CYS A 93 -20.91 15.11 20.35
C CYS A 93 -22.35 15.55 20.12
N MET A 94 -23.13 14.72 19.46
CA MET A 94 -24.54 15.01 19.19
C MET A 94 -25.39 15.04 20.47
N SER A 95 -25.07 14.20 21.45
CA SER A 95 -25.79 14.09 22.72
C SER A 95 -25.35 15.13 23.77
N CYS A 96 -24.10 15.09 24.24
CA CYS A 96 -23.63 15.99 25.30
C CYS A 96 -22.89 17.26 24.81
N HIS A 97 -22.81 17.49 23.49
CA HIS A 97 -22.24 18.69 22.88
C HIS A 97 -20.76 19.00 23.16
N VAL A 98 -20.03 18.10 23.82
CA VAL A 98 -18.58 18.26 23.98
C VAL A 98 -17.88 18.38 22.63
N GLU A 99 -17.03 19.40 22.51
CA GLU A 99 -16.42 19.81 21.24
C GLU A 99 -15.06 19.17 20.99
N TYR A 100 -14.72 19.06 19.71
CA TYR A 100 -13.41 18.63 19.24
C TYR A 100 -12.43 19.79 19.28
N ASN A 101 -11.40 19.67 20.13
CA ASN A 101 -10.40 20.73 20.35
C ASN A 101 -9.08 20.50 19.58
N GLY A 102 -9.09 19.61 18.58
CA GLY A 102 -7.89 19.26 17.82
C GLY A 102 -6.99 18.20 18.49
N ARG A 103 -7.21 17.89 19.77
CA ARG A 103 -6.36 16.95 20.55
C ARG A 103 -7.14 15.77 21.13
N ASN A 104 -8.45 15.91 21.29
CA ASN A 104 -9.33 14.92 21.91
C ASN A 104 -10.03 13.98 20.92
N ALA A 105 -9.54 13.82 19.68
CA ALA A 105 -10.17 12.95 18.67
C ALA A 105 -10.40 11.50 19.13
N SER A 106 -9.60 11.01 20.07
CA SER A 106 -9.73 9.65 20.62
C SER A 106 -11.05 9.41 21.34
N MET A 107 -11.69 10.46 21.88
CA MET A 107 -12.92 10.33 22.66
C MET A 107 -14.18 10.23 21.83
N PHE A 108 -14.10 10.41 20.51
CA PHE A 108 -15.27 10.40 19.64
C PHE A 108 -15.37 9.09 18.87
N ASP A 109 -16.59 8.57 18.78
CA ASP A 109 -16.96 7.35 18.06
C ASP A 109 -18.11 7.65 17.10
N PHE A 110 -18.19 6.87 16.02
CA PHE A 110 -19.22 7.00 15.00
C PHE A 110 -20.28 5.94 15.24
N HIS A 111 -21.44 6.37 15.72
CA HIS A 111 -22.59 5.51 15.99
C HIS A 111 -23.46 5.41 14.74
N HIS A 112 -23.76 4.21 14.26
CA HIS A 112 -24.67 4.06 13.12
C HIS A 112 -26.11 4.26 13.61
N ARG A 113 -26.86 5.18 12.98
CA ARG A 113 -28.28 5.43 13.31
C ARG A 113 -29.13 4.17 13.14
N ASP A 114 -28.87 3.45 12.06
CA ASP A 114 -29.46 2.13 11.79
C ASP A 114 -28.33 1.11 11.61
N PRO A 115 -28.13 0.20 12.58
CA PRO A 115 -27.12 -0.85 12.48
C PRO A 115 -27.31 -1.82 11.32
N SER A 116 -28.52 -1.95 10.75
CA SER A 116 -28.82 -2.86 9.63
C SER A 116 -28.34 -2.33 8.28
N LEU A 117 -28.19 -1.00 8.14
CA LEU A 117 -27.80 -0.34 6.90
C LEU A 117 -26.27 -0.14 6.77
N LYS A 118 -25.50 -0.58 7.78
CA LYS A 118 -24.05 -0.43 7.79
C LYS A 118 -23.38 -1.46 6.88
N ALA A 119 -22.43 -1.00 6.07
CA ALA A 119 -21.54 -1.88 5.33
C ALA A 119 -20.37 -2.35 6.20
N PHE A 120 -19.88 -1.50 7.12
CA PHE A 120 -18.78 -1.83 8.02
C PHE A 120 -18.72 -0.88 9.21
N ASN A 121 -18.10 -1.32 10.32
CA ASN A 121 -17.90 -0.43 11.48
C ASN A 121 -16.82 0.63 11.19
N ILE A 122 -17.04 1.87 11.62
CA ILE A 122 -16.05 2.95 11.51
C ILE A 122 -15.12 2.89 12.72
N GLY A 123 -13.86 2.53 12.49
CA GLY A 123 -12.82 2.48 13.51
C GLY A 123 -11.45 2.76 12.89
N LEU A 124 -10.40 2.78 13.73
CA LEU A 124 -9.04 3.16 13.28
C LEU A 124 -8.52 2.25 12.14
N LYS A 125 -8.87 0.96 12.17
CA LYS A 125 -8.48 0.00 11.14
C LYS A 125 -9.23 0.24 9.82
N THR A 126 -10.55 0.39 9.85
CA THR A 126 -11.34 0.61 8.63
C THR A 126 -11.04 1.96 7.98
N ILE A 127 -10.79 2.99 8.79
CA ILE A 127 -10.28 4.29 8.30
C ILE A 127 -8.95 4.14 7.56
N MET A 128 -8.11 3.15 7.88
CA MET A 128 -6.86 2.90 7.15
C MET A 128 -7.07 2.10 5.87
N ASP A 129 -7.82 1.01 6.00
CA ASP A 129 -7.84 -0.06 5.00
C ASP A 129 -8.88 0.20 3.89
N VAL A 130 -9.85 1.08 4.13
CA VAL A 130 -10.93 1.41 3.19
C VAL A 130 -10.67 2.76 2.51
N SER A 131 -11.08 2.85 1.24
CA SER A 131 -10.98 4.08 0.44
C SER A 131 -11.69 5.26 1.12
N LYS A 132 -11.21 6.47 0.86
CA LYS A 132 -11.75 7.69 1.49
C LYS A 132 -13.25 7.85 1.21
N ASP A 133 -13.66 7.61 -0.02
CA ASP A 133 -15.05 7.79 -0.46
C ASP A 133 -15.99 6.81 0.24
N LYS A 134 -15.63 5.53 0.30
CA LYS A 134 -16.43 4.52 1.01
C LYS A 134 -16.56 4.83 2.49
N VAL A 135 -15.47 5.28 3.14
CA VAL A 135 -15.51 5.71 4.55
C VAL A 135 -16.39 6.94 4.71
N ALA A 136 -16.32 7.91 3.80
CA ALA A 136 -17.16 9.11 3.86
C ALA A 136 -18.64 8.78 3.71
N GLU A 137 -19.02 7.95 2.74
CA GLU A 137 -20.41 7.48 2.56
C GLU A 137 -20.94 6.75 3.79
N GLU A 138 -20.12 5.88 4.39
CA GLU A 138 -20.53 5.16 5.59
C GLU A 138 -20.64 6.09 6.80
N VAL A 139 -19.72 7.05 6.94
CA VAL A 139 -19.79 8.08 7.98
C VAL A 139 -21.05 8.93 7.83
N LYS A 140 -21.57 9.20 6.63
CA LYS A 140 -22.85 9.93 6.47
C LYS A 140 -24.00 9.27 7.24
N LYS A 141 -24.03 7.94 7.32
CA LYS A 141 -25.02 7.15 8.07
C LYS A 141 -24.83 7.17 9.60
N CYS A 142 -23.71 7.73 10.06
CA CYS A 142 -23.36 7.77 11.47
C CYS A 142 -23.66 9.12 12.12
N ASP A 143 -23.85 9.07 13.43
CA ASP A 143 -23.86 10.15 14.39
C ASP A 143 -22.51 10.20 15.12
N LEU A 144 -22.02 11.41 15.40
CA LEU A 144 -20.79 11.59 16.15
C LEU A 144 -21.13 11.67 17.65
N LEU A 145 -20.65 10.71 18.43
CA LEU A 145 -20.86 10.66 19.88
C LEU A 145 -19.52 10.61 20.61
N CYS A 146 -19.45 11.17 21.82
CA CYS A 146 -18.33 10.85 22.69
C CYS A 146 -18.45 9.41 23.19
N SER A 147 -17.34 8.77 23.57
CA SER A 147 -17.30 7.36 23.96
C SER A 147 -18.22 7.06 25.15
N ASN A 148 -18.47 8.02 26.04
CA ASN A 148 -19.42 7.86 27.15
C ASN A 148 -20.86 7.83 26.65
N CYS A 149 -21.29 8.84 25.87
CA CYS A 149 -22.63 8.86 25.26
C CYS A 149 -22.86 7.65 24.36
N HIS A 150 -21.83 7.23 23.61
CA HIS A 150 -21.91 6.05 22.77
C HIS A 150 -22.12 4.77 23.59
N ARG A 151 -21.41 4.60 24.71
CA ARG A 151 -21.61 3.46 25.62
C ARG A 151 -22.98 3.49 26.27
N LEU A 152 -23.43 4.66 26.74
CA LEU A 152 -24.76 4.85 27.34
C LEU A 152 -25.88 4.46 26.36
N LEU A 153 -25.70 4.75 25.06
CA LEU A 153 -26.67 4.39 24.04
C LEU A 153 -26.72 2.88 23.75
N HIS A 154 -25.60 2.16 23.91
CA HIS A 154 -25.54 0.71 23.73
C HIS A 154 -25.91 -0.07 25.00
N SER A 155 -25.72 0.51 26.19
CA SER A 155 -26.19 -0.07 27.44
C SER A 155 -27.71 0.02 27.47
N SER A 156 -28.35 -1.07 27.08
CA SER A 156 -29.81 -1.16 26.87
C SER A 156 -30.61 -0.98 28.15
N GLU A 157 -29.97 -1.00 29.32
CA GLU A 157 -30.54 -0.80 30.67
C GLU A 157 -29.36 -0.79 31.65
N TYR A 158 -29.48 -0.04 32.76
CA TYR A 158 -28.63 -0.18 33.95
C TYR A 158 -29.49 -0.63 35.12
#